data_AF-A0A9W6DF08-F1
#
_entry.id   AF-A0A9W6DF08-F1
#
_cell.length_a   1.000
_cell.length_b   1.000
_cell.length_c   1.000
_cell.angle_alpha   90.00
_cell.angle_beta   90.00
_cell.angle_gamma   90.00
#
_symmetry.space_group_name_H-M   'P 1'
#
loop_
_entity.id
_entity.type
_entity.pdbx_description
1 polymer ?
#
loop_
_entity_poly.entity_id
_entity_poly.type
_entity_poly.pdbx_seq_one_letter_code
_entity_poly.pdbx_strand_id
1 'polypeptide(L)'
;MKRSKRFEILDKRPVNQDGYINEWPEKGFIAMNSPLDPKPSVEVKENIITSMDGKPREEFDFIDQFIADYTIDRAVTEKMMAMDSLDIARKLVDIHIKREEIIEIVSGLTPAKICEVVGHLNVVEMMMAMQKMRSRKMPSNQAHITNLKDNPVQIAADAAEGALRGFAEEETTVAVARYAPFNAIALLIGAQVGRKGVLTQCAVEEAIELDLGIRGFTTYAETISVYGTESVFIDGDDTPYSKAFLASAYASRGLKMRFTSGTGSEVLMGNAESKSMLYLETRCILVTKGAGVQGLQNGSVSCIGIPASVPSGIRAVLAENLIAAMLDLEVASSNDQSFTHSDQRRTARTMMQFLPGTDFIFSGYSGTPNYDNMFAGSNFDAEDFDDYNVLQRDLKVDGGLRPVKEEEVISVRRKAAKALQGVFRELELPAITDDEVEAAAYAHGSKDMPDRDIVADLAAIDDMMNKGINGLDIVKALHKASYTQLAENLLNMLKQRISGDYLHTAAILDKDFNVMSAVNMKNDYMGPGTGYRVSGERWQEIKEIPHIINLDDL
;
A
#
# COMPACT_ATOMS: atom_id res chain seq x y z
N MET A 1 33.42 14.04 -33.55
CA MET A 1 34.25 12.90 -33.10
C MET A 1 33.54 11.60 -33.51
N LYS A 2 34.22 10.59 -34.05
CA LYS A 2 33.54 9.31 -34.41
C LYS A 2 33.14 8.59 -33.11
N ARG A 3 31.85 8.28 -32.94
CA ARG A 3 31.34 7.52 -31.79
C ARG A 3 31.15 6.04 -32.15
N SER A 4 31.17 5.18 -31.14
CA SER A 4 30.82 3.76 -31.29
C SER A 4 29.30 3.63 -31.45
N LYS A 5 28.85 3.02 -32.55
CA LYS A 5 27.42 2.76 -32.81
C LYS A 5 26.74 1.97 -31.69
N ARG A 6 27.49 1.09 -31.00
CA ARG A 6 26.97 0.35 -29.85
C ARG A 6 26.62 1.29 -28.69
N PHE A 7 27.46 2.28 -28.41
CA PHE A 7 27.16 3.29 -27.38
C PHE A 7 26.02 4.22 -27.80
N GLU A 8 25.90 4.56 -29.09
CA GLU A 8 24.77 5.36 -29.56
C GLU A 8 23.41 4.66 -29.36
N ILE A 9 23.37 3.33 -29.46
CA ILE A 9 22.17 2.53 -29.15
C ILE A 9 21.96 2.45 -27.63
N LEU A 10 23.02 2.17 -26.86
CA LEU A 10 22.92 2.08 -25.41
C LEU A 10 22.45 3.39 -24.80
N ASP A 11 23.02 4.55 -25.18
CA ASP A 11 22.62 5.87 -24.67
C ASP A 11 21.14 6.19 -24.89
N LYS A 12 20.50 5.58 -25.89
CA LYS A 12 19.07 5.77 -26.20
C LYS A 12 18.15 4.79 -25.47
N ARG A 13 18.70 3.84 -24.70
CA ARG A 13 17.88 2.91 -23.92
C ARG A 13 17.12 3.68 -22.83
N PRO A 14 15.83 3.37 -22.59
CA PRO A 14 14.99 4.12 -21.66
C PRO A 14 15.60 4.27 -20.27
N VAL A 15 16.25 3.22 -19.75
CA VAL A 15 16.91 3.21 -18.44
C VAL A 15 17.91 4.36 -18.22
N ASN A 16 18.51 4.91 -19.28
CA ASN A 16 19.47 6.02 -19.17
C ASN A 16 18.79 7.39 -19.00
N GLN A 17 17.46 7.44 -18.98
CA GLN A 17 16.68 8.61 -18.56
C GLN A 17 16.39 8.61 -17.05
N ASP A 18 16.70 7.50 -16.36
CA ASP A 18 16.53 7.41 -14.92
C ASP A 18 17.58 8.27 -14.19
N GLY A 19 17.21 8.79 -13.02
CA GLY A 19 18.13 9.49 -12.13
C GLY A 19 19.03 8.51 -11.39
N TYR A 20 20.35 8.59 -11.62
CA TYR A 20 21.36 7.88 -10.84
C TYR A 20 22.35 8.87 -10.25
N ILE A 21 22.72 8.66 -9.00
CA ILE A 21 23.74 9.47 -8.33
C ILE A 21 24.72 8.56 -7.57
N ASN A 22 25.89 9.11 -7.26
CA ASN A 22 26.76 8.49 -6.27
C ASN A 22 26.16 8.68 -4.87
N GLU A 23 26.54 7.79 -3.95
CA GLU A 23 26.15 7.96 -2.55
C GLU A 23 26.66 9.30 -1.99
N TRP A 24 25.83 9.92 -1.17
CA TRP A 24 26.15 11.14 -0.44
C TRP A 24 25.64 11.03 1.01
N PRO A 25 26.37 10.30 1.88
CA PRO A 25 25.93 9.96 3.24
C PRO A 25 25.60 11.17 4.12
N GLU A 26 26.34 12.28 3.97
CA GLU A 26 26.12 13.53 4.71
C GLU A 26 24.78 14.21 4.39
N LYS A 27 24.10 13.77 3.31
CA LYS A 27 22.74 14.20 2.94
C LYS A 27 21.73 13.06 2.98
N GLY A 28 22.12 11.89 3.50
CA GLY A 28 21.27 10.71 3.56
C GLY A 28 21.00 10.03 2.22
N PHE A 29 21.65 10.47 1.14
CA PHE A 29 21.60 9.80 -0.18
C PHE A 29 22.45 8.53 -0.16
N ILE A 30 22.05 7.58 0.67
CA ILE A 30 22.62 6.24 0.82
C ILE A 30 21.51 5.32 1.30
N ALA A 31 21.29 4.21 0.58
CA ALA A 31 20.13 3.37 0.82
C ALA A 31 20.14 2.73 2.22
N MET A 32 21.28 2.18 2.63
CA MET A 32 21.44 1.43 3.88
C MET A 32 22.92 1.31 4.26
N ASN A 33 23.20 0.93 5.50
CA ASN A 33 24.57 0.71 6.02
C ASN A 33 25.46 1.95 5.89
N SER A 34 24.93 3.14 6.22
CA SER A 34 25.74 4.36 6.18
C SER A 34 26.84 4.29 7.25
N PRO A 35 28.06 4.78 6.98
CA PRO A 35 29.08 4.93 8.00
C PRO A 35 28.68 5.93 9.11
N LEU A 36 27.62 6.71 8.89
CA LEU A 36 27.08 7.71 9.81
C LEU A 36 25.82 7.24 10.55
N ASP A 37 25.35 6.02 10.26
CA ASP A 37 24.31 5.37 11.05
C ASP A 37 24.86 5.02 12.44
N PRO A 38 24.02 5.06 13.49
CA PRO A 38 24.46 4.70 14.82
C PRO A 38 24.80 3.22 14.93
N LYS A 39 25.67 2.89 15.90
CA LYS A 39 25.95 1.51 16.25
C LYS A 39 24.84 0.95 17.15
N PRO A 40 24.43 -0.31 16.96
CA PRO A 40 23.43 -0.95 17.83
C PRO A 40 23.86 -0.94 19.29
N SER A 41 23.01 -0.43 20.17
CA SER A 41 23.22 -0.50 21.62
C SER A 41 21.92 -0.22 22.38
N VAL A 42 21.80 -0.77 23.59
CA VAL A 42 20.71 -0.47 24.51
C VAL A 42 21.23 -0.54 25.95
N GLU A 43 20.71 0.32 26.82
CA GLU A 43 20.88 0.20 28.28
C GLU A 43 19.52 0.33 28.96
N VAL A 44 19.21 -0.59 29.88
CA VAL A 44 17.97 -0.55 30.66
C VAL A 44 18.28 -0.37 32.14
N LYS A 45 17.66 0.63 32.78
CA LYS A 45 17.72 0.84 34.23
C LYS A 45 16.31 1.02 34.78
N GLU A 46 15.98 0.30 35.85
CA GLU A 46 14.67 0.39 36.51
C GLU A 46 13.50 0.24 35.52
N ASN A 47 13.63 -0.68 34.55
CA ASN A 47 12.66 -0.91 33.48
C ASN A 47 12.42 0.30 32.57
N ILE A 48 13.42 1.17 32.38
CA ILE A 48 13.42 2.31 31.47
C ILE A 48 14.65 2.19 30.57
N ILE A 49 14.48 2.37 29.26
CA ILE A 49 15.61 2.46 28.33
C ILE A 49 16.29 3.81 28.56
N THR A 50 17.51 3.78 29.09
CA THR A 50 18.33 4.97 29.40
C THR A 50 19.31 5.35 28.30
N SER A 51 19.54 4.45 27.35
CA SER A 51 20.33 4.71 26.14
C SER A 51 19.88 3.77 25.02
N MET A 52 19.83 4.28 23.79
CA MET A 52 19.47 3.52 22.59
C MET A 52 20.32 3.99 21.42
N ASP A 53 20.93 3.06 20.70
CA ASP A 53 21.71 3.31 19.48
C ASP A 53 22.74 4.44 19.63
N GLY A 54 23.45 4.42 20.76
CA GLY A 54 24.52 5.36 21.07
C GLY A 54 24.05 6.72 21.57
N LYS A 55 22.75 6.97 21.65
CA LYS A 55 22.17 8.20 22.23
C LYS A 55 21.72 7.95 23.67
N PRO A 56 22.12 8.77 24.65
CA PRO A 56 21.55 8.71 25.99
C PRO A 56 20.13 9.31 25.99
N ARG A 57 19.28 8.92 26.95
CA ARG A 57 17.85 9.30 26.99
C ARG A 57 17.63 10.81 27.04
N GLU A 58 18.53 11.57 27.66
CA GLU A 58 18.49 13.04 27.68
C GLU A 58 18.69 13.71 26.31
N GLU A 59 19.21 12.96 25.32
CA GLU A 59 19.39 13.39 23.93
C GLU A 59 18.35 12.78 22.98
N PHE A 60 17.36 12.04 23.50
CA PHE A 60 16.28 11.51 22.68
C PHE A 60 15.45 12.65 22.10
N ASP A 61 15.28 12.61 20.78
CA ASP A 61 14.20 13.32 20.10
C ASP A 61 12.84 12.64 20.40
N PHE A 62 11.73 13.20 19.93
CA PHE A 62 10.43 12.58 20.20
C PHE A 62 10.26 11.19 19.58
N ILE A 63 11.05 10.82 18.57
CA ILE A 63 10.98 9.53 17.89
C ILE A 63 11.70 8.50 18.75
N ASP A 64 12.93 8.83 19.17
CA ASP A 64 13.73 8.00 20.07
C ASP A 64 12.96 7.73 21.37
N GLN A 65 12.39 8.78 21.96
CA GLN A 65 11.56 8.69 23.15
C GLN A 65 10.34 7.79 22.95
N PHE A 66 9.62 7.94 21.83
CA PHE A 66 8.44 7.14 21.53
C PHE A 66 8.80 5.65 21.31
N ILE A 67 9.85 5.36 20.56
CA ILE A 67 10.32 4.00 20.31
C ILE A 67 10.72 3.33 21.62
N ALA A 68 11.51 4.03 22.44
CA ALA A 68 12.01 3.52 23.71
C ALA A 68 10.89 3.19 24.72
N ASP A 69 9.82 3.99 24.73
CA ASP A 69 8.76 3.88 25.73
C ASP A 69 7.61 2.95 25.31
N TYR A 70 7.30 2.89 24.01
CA TYR A 70 6.09 2.21 23.49
C TYR A 70 6.37 0.99 22.63
N THR A 71 7.58 0.83 22.09
CA THR A 71 7.83 -0.16 21.03
C THR A 71 8.68 -1.33 21.47
N ILE A 72 9.87 -1.04 22.03
CA ILE A 72 10.86 -2.07 22.35
C ILE A 72 10.43 -2.82 23.62
N ASP A 73 10.41 -4.15 23.56
CA ASP A 73 10.15 -5.00 24.71
C ASP A 73 11.35 -5.00 25.67
N ARG A 74 11.24 -4.16 26.69
CA ARG A 74 12.23 -3.98 27.76
C ARG A 74 12.54 -5.26 28.54
N ALA A 75 11.63 -6.24 28.57
CA ALA A 75 11.86 -7.48 29.31
C ALA A 75 12.88 -8.39 28.61
N VAL A 76 13.03 -8.27 27.29
CA VAL A 76 13.91 -9.13 26.48
C VAL A 76 15.02 -8.36 25.77
N THR A 77 14.95 -7.03 25.70
CA THR A 77 15.84 -6.21 24.85
C THR A 77 17.32 -6.48 25.07
N GLU A 78 17.83 -6.50 26.31
CA GLU A 78 19.26 -6.73 26.57
C GLU A 78 19.71 -8.12 26.09
N LYS A 79 18.86 -9.14 26.26
CA LYS A 79 19.12 -10.50 25.79
C LYS A 79 19.12 -10.58 24.27
N MET A 80 18.14 -9.98 23.60
CA MET A 80 18.02 -10.03 22.14
C MET A 80 19.09 -9.19 21.45
N MET A 81 19.44 -8.03 22.02
CA MET A 81 20.52 -7.17 21.53
C MET A 81 21.90 -7.82 21.63
N ALA A 82 22.11 -8.72 22.60
CA ALA A 82 23.34 -9.48 22.76
C ALA A 82 23.52 -10.61 21.73
N MET A 83 22.45 -11.01 21.00
CA MET A 83 22.56 -11.99 19.94
C MET A 83 23.37 -11.43 18.75
N ASP A 84 24.17 -12.28 18.13
CA ASP A 84 24.89 -11.91 16.91
C ASP A 84 23.90 -11.64 15.77
N SER A 85 24.10 -10.54 15.04
CA SER A 85 23.16 -10.10 14.00
C SER A 85 23.10 -11.07 12.83
N LEU A 86 24.21 -11.74 12.51
CA LEU A 86 24.25 -12.75 11.47
C LEU A 86 23.51 -14.03 11.91
N ASP A 87 23.53 -14.37 13.20
CA ASP A 87 22.71 -15.49 13.72
C ASP A 87 21.21 -15.19 13.67
N ILE A 88 20.79 -13.95 13.94
CA ILE A 88 19.39 -13.53 13.73
C ILE A 88 19.04 -13.57 12.23
N ALA A 89 19.93 -13.10 11.36
CA ALA A 89 19.74 -13.13 9.91
C ALA A 89 19.57 -14.58 9.38
N ARG A 90 20.35 -15.53 9.91
CA ARG A 90 20.20 -16.96 9.59
C ARG A 90 18.85 -17.52 10.04
N LYS A 91 18.39 -17.14 11.24
CA LYS A 91 17.06 -17.55 11.75
C LYS A 91 15.91 -17.09 10.86
N LEU A 92 16.03 -15.91 10.23
CA LEU A 92 15.02 -15.41 9.30
C LEU A 92 14.79 -16.35 8.10
N VAL A 93 15.84 -17.01 7.59
CA VAL A 93 15.73 -17.93 6.44
C VAL A 93 15.65 -19.41 6.81
N ASP A 94 15.92 -19.75 8.06
CA ASP A 94 15.84 -21.13 8.55
C ASP A 94 14.37 -21.59 8.62
N ILE A 95 14.06 -22.67 7.93
CA ILE A 95 12.72 -23.26 7.87
C ILE A 95 12.30 -23.98 9.15
N HIS A 96 13.23 -24.26 10.05
CA HIS A 96 12.96 -24.86 11.36
C HIS A 96 12.63 -23.82 12.43
N ILE A 97 12.88 -22.54 12.14
CA ILE A 97 12.56 -21.41 13.02
C ILE A 97 11.21 -20.84 12.62
N LYS A 98 10.28 -20.88 13.58
CA LYS A 98 8.92 -20.37 13.39
C LYS A 98 8.90 -18.85 13.31
N ARG A 99 7.86 -18.33 12.66
CA ARG A 99 7.57 -16.89 12.59
C ARG A 99 7.52 -16.25 13.98
N GLU A 100 6.91 -16.92 14.96
CA GLU A 100 6.74 -16.38 16.33
C GLU A 100 8.06 -16.22 17.07
N GLU A 101 9.02 -17.12 16.86
CA GLU A 101 10.35 -17.02 17.49
C GLU A 101 11.10 -15.79 16.97
N ILE A 102 10.96 -15.49 15.67
CA ILE A 102 11.55 -14.29 15.08
C ILE A 102 10.90 -13.04 15.67
N ILE A 103 9.58 -13.02 15.82
CA ILE A 103 8.84 -11.89 16.40
C ILE A 103 9.30 -11.61 17.85
N GLU A 104 9.49 -12.65 18.66
CA GLU A 104 10.01 -12.52 20.03
C GLU A 104 11.45 -11.95 20.04
N ILE A 105 12.28 -12.34 19.08
CA ILE A 105 13.64 -11.80 18.98
C ILE A 105 13.58 -10.32 18.61
N VAL A 106 12.85 -9.97 17.54
CA VAL A 106 12.88 -8.61 16.99
C VAL A 106 12.13 -7.60 17.85
N SER A 107 11.20 -8.03 18.71
CA SER A 107 10.52 -7.13 19.66
C SER A 107 11.50 -6.47 20.65
N GLY A 108 12.65 -7.09 20.92
CA GLY A 108 13.69 -6.56 21.78
C GLY A 108 14.78 -5.76 21.07
N LEU A 109 14.77 -5.65 19.74
CA LEU A 109 15.87 -5.04 18.99
C LEU A 109 15.65 -3.54 18.78
N THR A 110 16.76 -2.78 18.75
CA THR A 110 16.78 -1.36 18.42
C THR A 110 16.75 -1.13 16.89
N PRO A 111 16.42 0.10 16.42
CA PRO A 111 16.43 0.40 14.99
C PRO A 111 17.76 0.03 14.29
N ALA A 112 18.90 0.39 14.87
CA ALA A 112 20.20 0.09 14.27
C ALA A 112 20.49 -1.43 14.24
N LYS A 113 20.10 -2.17 15.28
CA LYS A 113 20.30 -3.63 15.32
C LYS A 113 19.50 -4.33 14.23
N ILE A 114 18.26 -3.90 14.02
CA ILE A 114 17.40 -4.39 12.95
C ILE A 114 18.03 -4.15 11.59
N CYS A 115 18.55 -2.94 11.34
CA CYS A 115 19.28 -2.61 10.11
C CYS A 115 20.51 -3.52 9.90
N GLU A 116 21.29 -3.75 10.97
CA GLU A 116 22.48 -4.60 10.92
C GLU A 116 22.11 -6.05 10.54
N VAL A 117 21.03 -6.60 11.12
CA VAL A 117 20.51 -7.94 10.80
C VAL A 117 20.16 -8.07 9.32
N VAL A 118 19.31 -7.20 8.78
CA VAL A 118 18.93 -7.28 7.35
C VAL A 118 20.08 -6.89 6.42
N GLY A 119 21.05 -6.14 6.92
CA GLY A 119 22.31 -5.81 6.26
C GLY A 119 23.12 -7.03 5.83
N HIS A 120 22.98 -8.16 6.53
CA HIS A 120 23.63 -9.43 6.20
C HIS A 120 22.94 -10.23 5.07
N LEU A 121 21.69 -9.90 4.72
CA LEU A 121 20.90 -10.70 3.79
C LEU A 121 21.03 -10.18 2.35
N ASN A 122 21.13 -11.08 1.38
CA ASN A 122 20.89 -10.74 -0.02
C ASN A 122 19.38 -10.79 -0.35
N VAL A 123 18.99 -10.38 -1.56
CA VAL A 123 17.56 -10.30 -1.93
C VAL A 123 16.86 -11.65 -1.98
N VAL A 124 17.55 -12.75 -2.31
CA VAL A 124 16.96 -14.10 -2.31
C VAL A 124 16.63 -14.54 -0.89
N GLU A 125 17.55 -14.27 0.05
CA GLU A 125 17.35 -14.54 1.47
C GLU A 125 16.25 -13.67 2.06
N MET A 126 16.16 -12.39 1.67
CA MET A 126 15.08 -11.50 2.10
C MET A 126 13.71 -11.97 1.57
N MET A 127 13.62 -12.40 0.30
CA MET A 127 12.39 -12.99 -0.24
C MET A 127 12.01 -14.28 0.50
N MET A 128 13.00 -15.14 0.79
CA MET A 128 12.79 -16.35 1.58
C MET A 128 12.25 -16.04 2.99
N ALA A 129 12.79 -15.01 3.65
CA ALA A 129 12.30 -14.56 4.94
C ALA A 129 10.91 -13.92 4.83
N MET A 130 10.66 -13.11 3.80
CA MET A 130 9.40 -12.40 3.59
C MET A 130 8.20 -13.36 3.51
N GLN A 131 8.30 -14.44 2.72
CA GLN A 131 7.19 -15.41 2.62
C GLN A 131 6.87 -16.10 3.97
N LYS A 132 7.84 -16.12 4.91
CA LYS A 132 7.64 -16.61 6.28
C LYS A 132 7.07 -15.53 7.19
N MET A 133 7.57 -14.30 7.07
CA MET A 133 7.22 -13.20 7.97
C MET A 133 5.91 -12.51 7.62
N ARG A 134 5.44 -12.57 6.37
CA ARG A 134 4.11 -12.07 5.97
C ARG A 134 3.04 -12.53 6.97
N SER A 135 2.16 -11.63 7.35
CA SER A 135 1.20 -11.83 8.43
C SER A 135 0.04 -12.74 8.00
N ARG A 136 -0.67 -12.39 6.91
CA ARG A 136 -1.74 -13.21 6.33
C ARG A 136 -1.17 -14.27 5.41
N LYS A 137 -1.71 -15.49 5.52
CA LYS A 137 -1.28 -16.65 4.74
C LYS A 137 -1.36 -16.39 3.25
N MET A 138 -2.50 -15.90 2.78
CA MET A 138 -2.73 -15.58 1.37
C MET A 138 -2.31 -14.13 1.09
N PRO A 139 -1.44 -13.88 0.09
CA PRO A 139 -1.15 -12.51 -0.35
C PRO A 139 -2.39 -11.87 -0.99
N SER A 140 -2.41 -10.55 -1.09
CA SER A 140 -3.44 -9.81 -1.84
C SER A 140 -2.80 -8.69 -2.64
N ASN A 141 -3.63 -7.81 -3.20
CA ASN A 141 -3.23 -6.70 -4.03
C ASN A 141 -4.15 -5.50 -3.80
N GLN A 142 -3.61 -4.29 -3.93
CA GLN A 142 -4.30 -3.00 -3.86
C GLN A 142 -4.11 -2.21 -5.14
N ALA A 143 -5.13 -1.45 -5.56
CA ALA A 143 -5.06 -0.60 -6.73
C ALA A 143 -5.28 0.90 -6.46
N HIS A 144 -4.61 1.74 -7.24
CA HIS A 144 -4.98 3.13 -7.44
C HIS A 144 -6.09 3.23 -8.49
N ILE A 145 -7.17 3.95 -8.18
CA ILE A 145 -8.28 4.26 -9.06
C ILE A 145 -8.46 5.78 -9.07
N THR A 146 -7.84 6.42 -10.05
CA THR A 146 -7.84 7.87 -10.20
C THR A 146 -7.92 8.25 -11.68
N ASN A 147 -8.23 9.52 -11.95
CA ASN A 147 -8.05 10.08 -13.27
C ASN A 147 -7.71 11.57 -13.21
N LEU A 148 -7.10 12.11 -14.27
CA LEU A 148 -6.65 13.51 -14.35
C LEU A 148 -7.74 14.55 -14.09
N LYS A 149 -9.00 14.18 -14.29
CA LYS A 149 -10.14 15.10 -14.24
C LYS A 149 -10.94 15.01 -12.94
N ASP A 150 -10.55 14.15 -12.00
CA ASP A 150 -11.37 13.77 -10.84
C ASP A 150 -12.80 13.35 -11.27
N ASN A 151 -12.94 12.74 -12.45
CA ASN A 151 -14.24 12.40 -13.01
C ASN A 151 -14.84 11.23 -12.21
N PRO A 152 -15.96 11.44 -11.48
CA PRO A 152 -16.49 10.42 -10.59
C PRO A 152 -17.12 9.25 -11.38
N VAL A 153 -17.61 9.48 -12.60
CA VAL A 153 -18.17 8.42 -13.46
C VAL A 153 -17.09 7.42 -13.87
N GLN A 154 -15.93 7.95 -14.25
CA GLN A 154 -14.76 7.13 -14.57
C GLN A 154 -14.25 6.38 -13.33
N ILE A 155 -14.10 7.06 -12.18
CA ILE A 155 -13.66 6.39 -10.93
C ILE A 155 -14.58 5.21 -10.59
N ALA A 156 -15.90 5.38 -10.68
CA ALA A 156 -16.82 4.28 -10.40
C ALA A 156 -16.67 3.12 -11.39
N ALA A 157 -16.46 3.40 -12.69
CA ALA A 157 -16.24 2.38 -13.69
C ALA A 157 -14.91 1.63 -13.46
N ASP A 158 -13.81 2.37 -13.29
CA ASP A 158 -12.47 1.83 -13.06
C ASP A 158 -12.40 1.00 -11.76
N ALA A 159 -13.04 1.46 -10.68
CA ALA A 159 -13.16 0.72 -9.42
C ALA A 159 -13.94 -0.59 -9.58
N ALA A 160 -14.99 -0.60 -10.42
CA ALA A 160 -15.72 -1.84 -10.69
C ALA A 160 -14.88 -2.85 -11.48
N GLU A 161 -14.04 -2.37 -12.41
CA GLU A 161 -13.10 -3.21 -13.13
C GLU A 161 -11.96 -3.71 -12.23
N GLY A 162 -11.35 -2.84 -11.44
CA GLY A 162 -10.30 -3.20 -10.48
C GLY A 162 -10.77 -4.31 -9.53
N ALA A 163 -11.92 -4.11 -8.90
CA ALA A 163 -12.53 -5.08 -8.01
C ALA A 163 -12.82 -6.42 -8.73
N LEU A 164 -13.27 -6.38 -9.99
CA LEU A 164 -13.48 -7.58 -10.82
C LEU A 164 -12.16 -8.33 -11.09
N ARG A 165 -11.07 -7.59 -11.35
CA ARG A 165 -9.71 -8.11 -11.61
C ARG A 165 -9.04 -8.71 -10.38
N GLY A 166 -9.54 -8.44 -9.18
CA GLY A 166 -9.17 -9.18 -7.96
C GLY A 166 -8.65 -8.33 -6.81
N PHE A 167 -8.45 -7.02 -7.00
CA PHE A 167 -7.98 -6.13 -5.93
C PHE A 167 -8.87 -6.23 -4.70
N ALA A 168 -8.25 -6.28 -3.52
CA ALA A 168 -8.98 -6.31 -2.25
C ALA A 168 -9.10 -4.95 -1.58
N GLU A 169 -8.19 -4.06 -1.94
CA GLU A 169 -8.17 -2.67 -1.55
C GLU A 169 -8.06 -1.80 -2.80
N GLU A 170 -8.79 -0.70 -2.82
CA GLU A 170 -8.69 0.32 -3.86
C GLU A 170 -8.55 1.69 -3.19
N GLU A 171 -7.79 2.55 -3.84
CA GLU A 171 -7.39 3.84 -3.32
C GLU A 171 -7.59 4.90 -4.40
N THR A 172 -8.16 6.03 -4.01
CA THR A 172 -8.21 7.21 -4.87
C THR A 172 -7.52 8.37 -4.19
N THR A 173 -7.12 9.35 -4.98
CA THR A 173 -6.73 10.69 -4.51
C THR A 173 -7.28 11.69 -5.52
N VAL A 174 -6.88 12.96 -5.39
CA VAL A 174 -7.49 14.07 -6.11
C VAL A 174 -6.45 14.92 -6.82
N ALA A 175 -6.79 15.40 -8.02
CA ALA A 175 -6.09 16.52 -8.63
C ALA A 175 -6.46 17.85 -7.93
N VAL A 176 -7.73 17.99 -7.55
CA VAL A 176 -8.27 19.16 -6.85
C VAL A 176 -8.83 18.72 -5.51
N ALA A 177 -8.22 19.17 -4.41
CA ALA A 177 -8.56 18.77 -3.03
C ALA A 177 -10.08 18.69 -2.73
N ARG A 178 -10.85 19.65 -3.25
CA ARG A 178 -12.30 19.73 -3.03
C ARG A 178 -13.09 18.56 -3.66
N TYR A 179 -12.55 17.81 -4.62
CA TYR A 179 -13.20 16.65 -5.21
C TYR A 179 -13.23 15.41 -4.31
N ALA A 180 -12.49 15.39 -3.21
CA ALA A 180 -12.28 14.19 -2.40
C ALA A 180 -13.59 13.47 -2.00
N PRO A 181 -14.68 14.16 -1.60
CA PRO A 181 -15.94 13.49 -1.32
C PRO A 181 -16.53 12.74 -2.52
N PHE A 182 -16.50 13.33 -3.72
CA PHE A 182 -17.00 12.67 -4.94
C PHE A 182 -16.12 11.49 -5.34
N ASN A 183 -14.79 11.63 -5.29
CA ASN A 183 -13.86 10.54 -5.60
C ASN A 183 -14.08 9.36 -4.62
N ALA A 184 -14.16 9.63 -3.32
CA ALA A 184 -14.41 8.60 -2.30
C ALA A 184 -15.75 7.87 -2.50
N ILE A 185 -16.83 8.62 -2.75
CA ILE A 185 -18.18 8.04 -2.98
C ILE A 185 -18.19 7.21 -4.27
N ALA A 186 -17.60 7.72 -5.36
CA ALA A 186 -17.52 7.02 -6.64
C ALA A 186 -16.72 5.71 -6.52
N LEU A 187 -15.56 5.77 -5.86
CA LEU A 187 -14.71 4.61 -5.60
C LEU A 187 -15.47 3.56 -4.79
N LEU A 188 -16.10 3.97 -3.67
CA LEU A 188 -16.86 3.07 -2.81
C LEU A 188 -18.00 2.36 -3.58
N ILE A 189 -18.76 3.10 -4.39
CA ILE A 189 -19.85 2.53 -5.18
C ILE A 189 -19.31 1.56 -6.24
N GLY A 190 -18.29 1.98 -7.00
CA GLY A 190 -17.70 1.17 -8.07
C GLY A 190 -17.10 -0.13 -7.56
N ALA A 191 -16.30 -0.07 -6.50
CA ALA A 191 -15.70 -1.24 -5.85
C ALA A 191 -16.77 -2.27 -5.44
N GLN A 192 -17.87 -1.82 -4.83
CA GLN A 192 -18.96 -2.72 -4.42
C GLN A 192 -19.81 -3.26 -5.60
N VAL A 193 -19.72 -2.65 -6.78
CA VAL A 193 -20.30 -3.19 -8.02
C VAL A 193 -19.44 -4.31 -8.60
N GLY A 194 -18.13 -4.09 -8.67
CA GLY A 194 -17.19 -5.06 -9.23
C GLY A 194 -17.04 -6.30 -8.36
N ARG A 195 -16.78 -6.10 -7.06
CA ARG A 195 -16.69 -7.17 -6.07
C ARG A 195 -17.08 -6.67 -4.68
N LYS A 196 -18.21 -7.18 -4.18
CA LYS A 196 -18.63 -6.95 -2.79
C LYS A 196 -17.49 -7.29 -1.81
N GLY A 197 -17.26 -6.42 -0.83
CA GLY A 197 -16.23 -6.58 0.19
C GLY A 197 -14.90 -5.86 -0.11
N VAL A 198 -14.70 -5.29 -1.30
CA VAL A 198 -13.49 -4.50 -1.58
C VAL A 198 -13.46 -3.27 -0.69
N LEU A 199 -12.31 -3.02 -0.06
CA LEU A 199 -12.08 -1.90 0.84
C LEU A 199 -11.65 -0.68 0.01
N THR A 200 -12.11 0.51 0.37
CA THR A 200 -11.82 1.76 -0.36
C THR A 200 -11.31 2.86 0.56
N GLN A 201 -10.33 3.62 0.08
CA GLN A 201 -9.79 4.81 0.77
C GLN A 201 -9.68 6.01 -0.17
N CYS A 202 -9.52 7.21 0.41
CA CYS A 202 -9.30 8.44 -0.34
C CYS A 202 -8.18 9.24 0.32
N ALA A 203 -6.97 9.10 -0.22
CA ALA A 203 -5.74 9.67 0.33
C ALA A 203 -5.70 11.19 0.14
N VAL A 204 -5.84 11.94 1.22
CA VAL A 204 -5.82 13.41 1.26
C VAL A 204 -5.19 13.89 2.57
N GLU A 205 -5.30 15.18 2.90
CA GLU A 205 -4.88 15.69 4.20
C GLU A 205 -5.60 14.95 5.35
N GLU A 206 -4.86 14.68 6.42
CA GLU A 206 -5.20 13.74 7.49
C GLU A 206 -6.56 14.03 8.17
N ALA A 207 -6.86 15.30 8.47
CA ALA A 207 -8.12 15.69 9.10
C ALA A 207 -9.29 15.57 8.11
N ILE A 208 -9.10 15.94 6.85
CA ILE A 208 -10.09 15.75 5.79
C ILE A 208 -10.36 14.25 5.59
N GLU A 209 -9.33 13.42 5.51
CA GLU A 209 -9.47 11.97 5.32
C GLU A 209 -10.23 11.32 6.49
N LEU A 210 -9.95 11.74 7.73
CA LEU A 210 -10.70 11.29 8.89
C LEU A 210 -12.17 11.73 8.84
N ASP A 211 -12.48 12.95 8.36
CA ASP A 211 -13.86 13.41 8.18
C ASP A 211 -14.60 12.56 7.11
N LEU A 212 -13.97 12.26 5.98
CA LEU A 212 -14.52 11.34 4.97
C LEU A 212 -14.78 9.94 5.57
N GLY A 213 -13.84 9.47 6.39
CA GLY A 213 -13.97 8.25 7.18
C GLY A 213 -15.17 8.29 8.11
N ILE A 214 -15.28 9.31 8.97
CA ILE A 214 -16.39 9.48 9.93
C ILE A 214 -17.74 9.54 9.22
N ARG A 215 -17.80 10.23 8.07
CA ARG A 215 -19.01 10.34 7.25
C ARG A 215 -19.37 9.04 6.53
N GLY A 216 -18.49 8.04 6.49
CA GLY A 216 -18.82 6.76 5.84
C GLY A 216 -18.62 6.75 4.33
N PHE A 217 -17.74 7.60 3.80
CA PHE A 217 -17.41 7.64 2.37
C PHE A 217 -16.25 6.73 1.99
N THR A 218 -15.40 6.38 2.95
CA THR A 218 -14.32 5.38 2.82
C THR A 218 -14.57 4.21 3.76
N THR A 219 -13.83 3.11 3.60
CA THR A 219 -13.89 1.96 4.51
C THR A 219 -12.63 1.80 5.34
N TYR A 220 -11.51 2.38 4.90
CA TYR A 220 -10.25 2.41 5.61
C TYR A 220 -9.42 3.66 5.22
N ALA A 221 -8.25 3.82 5.83
CA ALA A 221 -7.23 4.82 5.48
C ALA A 221 -5.81 4.22 5.57
N GLU A 222 -4.89 4.66 4.74
CA GLU A 222 -3.51 4.15 4.68
C GLU A 222 -2.46 5.25 4.69
N THR A 223 -2.71 6.37 4.01
CA THR A 223 -1.76 7.49 3.85
C THR A 223 -1.53 8.31 5.11
N ILE A 224 -1.75 7.68 6.27
CA ILE A 224 -1.51 8.23 7.60
C ILE A 224 -0.01 8.21 7.88
N SER A 225 0.68 9.24 7.42
CA SER A 225 2.14 9.20 7.21
C SER A 225 2.97 9.37 8.49
N VAL A 226 4.07 8.62 8.62
CA VAL A 226 5.08 8.79 9.69
C VAL A 226 6.49 8.89 9.12
N TYR A 227 7.38 9.60 9.83
CA TYR A 227 8.69 9.99 9.32
C TYR A 227 9.83 9.71 10.32
N GLY A 228 11.04 9.54 9.80
CA GLY A 228 12.20 9.05 10.54
C GLY A 228 13.07 10.12 11.18
N THR A 229 12.76 11.41 10.99
CA THR A 229 13.43 12.53 11.69
C THR A 229 12.40 13.52 12.23
N GLU A 230 12.72 14.18 13.34
CA GLU A 230 11.79 15.10 14.00
C GLU A 230 11.43 16.28 13.10
N SER A 231 12.41 16.84 12.39
CA SER A 231 12.19 17.94 11.44
C SER A 231 11.22 17.56 10.32
N VAL A 232 11.35 16.35 9.76
CA VAL A 232 10.50 15.89 8.65
C VAL A 232 9.11 15.55 9.16
N PHE A 233 9.00 15.01 10.38
CA PHE A 233 7.71 14.80 11.02
C PHE A 233 6.94 16.12 11.21
N ILE A 234 7.64 17.17 11.67
CA ILE A 234 7.07 18.52 11.83
C ILE A 234 6.66 19.11 10.48
N ASP A 235 7.47 18.97 9.43
CA ASP A 235 7.10 19.41 8.07
C ASP A 235 5.93 18.59 7.50
N GLY A 236 5.77 17.34 7.94
CA GLY A 236 4.60 16.51 7.73
C GLY A 236 3.39 16.86 8.61
N ASP A 237 3.47 17.97 9.37
CA ASP A 237 2.45 18.52 10.27
C ASP A 237 2.02 17.61 11.43
N ASP A 238 2.93 16.75 11.90
CA ASP A 238 2.61 15.76 12.93
C ASP A 238 3.77 15.45 13.88
N THR A 239 3.47 14.60 14.86
CA THR A 239 4.40 13.96 15.80
C THR A 239 4.03 12.48 15.94
N PRO A 240 4.90 11.63 16.50
CA PRO A 240 4.51 10.25 16.83
C PRO A 240 3.24 10.16 17.68
N TYR A 241 3.02 11.13 18.57
CA TYR A 241 1.85 11.16 19.45
C TYR A 241 0.56 11.60 18.74
N SER A 242 0.60 12.61 17.87
CA SER A 242 -0.58 13.01 17.10
C SER A 242 -0.98 11.91 16.12
N LYS A 243 -0.01 11.22 15.50
CA LYS A 243 -0.27 10.05 14.65
C LYS A 243 -0.83 8.86 15.42
N ALA A 244 -0.28 8.53 16.59
CA ALA A 244 -0.83 7.48 17.44
C ALA A 244 -2.26 7.80 17.92
N PHE A 245 -2.53 9.08 18.23
CA PHE A 245 -3.87 9.56 18.54
C PHE A 245 -4.81 9.44 17.33
N LEU A 246 -4.36 9.83 16.13
CA LEU A 246 -5.13 9.72 14.89
C LEU A 246 -5.45 8.26 14.55
N ALA A 247 -4.49 7.34 14.68
CA ALA A 247 -4.73 5.90 14.56
C ALA A 247 -5.82 5.41 15.52
N SER A 248 -5.76 5.86 16.78
CA SER A 248 -6.79 5.57 17.79
C SER A 248 -8.14 6.21 17.42
N ALA A 249 -8.15 7.38 16.79
CA ALA A 249 -9.36 8.05 16.32
C ALA A 249 -10.05 7.23 15.23
N TYR A 250 -9.33 6.73 14.22
CA TYR A 250 -9.86 5.77 13.24
C TYR A 250 -10.41 4.51 13.92
N ALA A 251 -9.60 3.84 14.77
CA ALA A 251 -10.03 2.63 15.46
C ALA A 251 -11.28 2.85 16.34
N SER A 252 -11.40 4.00 17.00
CA SER A 252 -12.58 4.35 17.82
C SER A 252 -13.87 4.50 17.02
N ARG A 253 -13.77 4.69 15.69
CA ARG A 253 -14.89 4.72 14.74
C ARG A 253 -15.06 3.39 14.01
N GLY A 254 -14.35 2.37 14.48
CA GLY A 254 -14.28 1.08 13.83
C GLY A 254 -13.73 1.19 12.42
N LEU A 255 -12.80 2.10 12.15
CA LEU A 255 -12.18 2.23 10.84
C LEU A 255 -10.85 1.48 10.80
N LYS A 256 -10.71 0.53 9.87
CA LYS A 256 -9.41 -0.04 9.54
C LYS A 256 -8.50 1.10 9.12
N MET A 257 -7.25 1.06 9.57
CA MET A 257 -6.24 1.94 9.04
C MET A 257 -4.86 1.30 9.13
N ARG A 258 -3.93 1.86 8.39
CA ARG A 258 -2.50 1.62 8.55
C ARG A 258 -1.75 2.95 8.43
N PHE A 259 -0.50 2.95 8.86
CA PHE A 259 0.39 4.08 8.55
C PHE A 259 1.01 3.91 7.17
N THR A 260 1.60 4.99 6.68
CA THR A 260 2.50 4.99 5.52
C THR A 260 3.86 5.55 5.93
N SER A 261 4.93 4.89 5.49
CA SER A 261 6.30 5.41 5.53
C SER A 261 7.04 4.97 4.28
N GLY A 262 8.36 5.17 4.22
CA GLY A 262 9.14 4.67 3.11
C GLY A 262 10.53 5.29 3.06
N THR A 263 11.52 4.47 2.69
CA THR A 263 12.89 4.94 2.48
C THR A 263 12.94 6.13 1.51
N GLY A 264 13.60 7.20 1.92
CA GLY A 264 13.91 8.35 1.08
C GLY A 264 13.05 9.59 1.32
N SER A 265 11.98 9.48 2.12
CA SER A 265 11.12 10.63 2.45
C SER A 265 11.91 11.76 3.12
N GLU A 266 12.77 11.44 4.07
CA GLU A 266 13.54 12.43 4.83
C GLU A 266 14.62 13.10 3.98
N VAL A 267 15.15 12.38 3.00
CA VAL A 267 16.10 12.93 2.02
C VAL A 267 15.38 13.88 1.08
N LEU A 268 14.22 13.48 0.57
CA LEU A 268 13.38 14.29 -0.32
C LEU A 268 12.91 15.58 0.36
N MET A 269 12.50 15.47 1.63
CA MET A 269 12.06 16.59 2.47
C MET A 269 13.23 17.40 3.06
N GLY A 270 14.48 17.00 2.77
CA GLY A 270 15.66 17.81 3.01
C GLY A 270 16.31 17.68 4.38
N ASN A 271 15.85 16.77 5.24
CA ASN A 271 16.44 16.55 6.56
C ASN A 271 16.52 15.06 6.95
N ALA A 272 17.55 14.38 6.42
CA ALA A 272 17.88 13.00 6.73
C ALA A 272 18.87 12.82 7.90
N GLU A 273 19.28 13.90 8.59
CA GLU A 273 20.23 13.85 9.72
C GLU A 273 21.52 13.04 9.44
N SER A 274 21.97 13.02 8.18
CA SER A 274 23.10 12.23 7.68
C SER A 274 22.97 10.71 7.91
N LYS A 275 21.75 10.19 8.04
CA LYS A 275 21.47 8.75 8.20
C LYS A 275 21.12 8.10 6.88
N SER A 276 21.31 6.79 6.78
CA SER A 276 20.79 6.04 5.65
C SER A 276 19.27 6.02 5.66
N MET A 277 18.71 5.89 4.46
CA MET A 277 17.27 5.83 4.28
C MET A 277 16.68 4.65 5.07
N LEU A 278 17.31 3.48 5.05
CA LEU A 278 16.81 2.30 5.75
C LEU A 278 16.83 2.46 7.28
N TYR A 279 17.83 3.15 7.84
CA TYR A 279 17.84 3.44 9.28
C TYR A 279 16.66 4.32 9.67
N LEU A 280 16.43 5.40 8.92
CA LEU A 280 15.31 6.32 9.16
C LEU A 280 13.97 5.61 9.00
N GLU A 281 13.81 4.81 7.95
CA GLU A 281 12.63 4.00 7.74
C GLU A 281 12.42 2.98 8.86
N THR A 282 13.48 2.39 9.41
CA THR A 282 13.35 1.48 10.56
C THR A 282 12.80 2.20 11.79
N ARG A 283 13.12 3.49 11.98
CA ARG A 283 12.48 4.31 13.01
C ARG A 283 10.99 4.50 12.73
N CYS A 284 10.60 4.76 11.48
CA CYS A 284 9.19 4.86 11.06
C CYS A 284 8.41 3.57 11.37
N ILE A 285 8.99 2.41 11.03
CA ILE A 285 8.37 1.11 11.27
C ILE A 285 8.18 0.87 12.78
N LEU A 286 9.17 1.26 13.60
CA LEU A 286 9.07 1.13 15.05
C LEU A 286 8.05 2.12 15.65
N VAL A 287 7.96 3.36 15.15
CA VAL A 287 6.87 4.28 15.52
C VAL A 287 5.51 3.66 15.19
N THR A 288 5.36 3.06 14.02
CA THR A 288 4.13 2.37 13.61
C THR A 288 3.77 1.24 14.59
N LYS A 289 4.76 0.42 14.95
CA LYS A 289 4.58 -0.67 15.91
C LYS A 289 4.20 -0.15 17.30
N GLY A 290 4.88 0.87 17.81
CA GLY A 290 4.63 1.49 19.11
C GLY A 290 3.28 2.19 19.20
N ALA A 291 2.79 2.74 18.09
CA ALA A 291 1.46 3.34 18.00
C ALA A 291 0.32 2.31 18.10
N GLY A 292 0.63 1.01 18.06
CA GLY A 292 -0.37 -0.06 18.07
C GLY A 292 -1.13 -0.18 16.75
N VAL A 293 -0.58 0.37 15.66
CA VAL A 293 -1.15 0.27 14.33
C VAL A 293 -0.94 -1.15 13.79
N GLN A 294 -1.97 -1.70 13.14
CA GLN A 294 -1.97 -3.10 12.69
C GLN A 294 -1.09 -3.37 11.46
N GLY A 295 -0.77 -2.34 10.68
CA GLY A 295 -0.10 -2.46 9.39
C GLY A 295 0.66 -1.21 8.98
N LEU A 296 1.42 -1.35 7.90
CA LEU A 296 2.23 -0.29 7.31
C LEU A 296 2.27 -0.44 5.79
N GLN A 297 2.01 0.65 5.08
CA GLN A 297 2.46 0.83 3.72
C GLN A 297 3.91 1.32 3.74
N ASN A 298 4.83 0.53 3.16
CA ASN A 298 6.21 0.94 2.96
C ASN A 298 6.86 0.23 1.76
N GLY A 299 8.16 0.43 1.57
CA GLY A 299 8.88 0.05 0.36
C GLY A 299 9.18 1.26 -0.50
N SER A 300 9.60 2.36 0.14
CA SER A 300 9.81 3.71 -0.40
C SER A 300 8.56 4.47 -0.85
N VAL A 301 7.55 3.78 -1.40
CA VAL A 301 6.27 4.40 -1.78
C VAL A 301 6.55 5.56 -2.74
N SER A 302 6.00 6.75 -2.51
CA SER A 302 6.14 7.94 -3.37
C SER A 302 7.56 8.46 -3.47
N CYS A 303 8.47 7.99 -2.62
CA CYS A 303 9.87 8.39 -2.63
C CYS A 303 10.76 7.46 -3.45
N ILE A 304 10.24 6.44 -4.14
CA ILE A 304 11.00 5.36 -4.80
C ILE A 304 12.13 5.85 -5.72
N GLY A 305 11.98 7.02 -6.35
CA GLY A 305 13.05 7.64 -7.13
C GLY A 305 14.34 7.92 -6.33
N ILE A 306 14.23 8.15 -5.03
CA ILE A 306 15.33 8.46 -4.12
C ILE A 306 16.20 7.23 -3.83
N PRO A 307 15.72 6.13 -3.21
CA PRO A 307 16.55 4.94 -3.04
C PRO A 307 16.94 4.34 -4.39
N ALA A 308 16.06 4.36 -5.41
CA ALA A 308 16.42 3.84 -6.72
C ALA A 308 17.57 4.62 -7.40
N SER A 309 17.85 5.86 -6.99
CA SER A 309 18.96 6.62 -7.53
C SER A 309 20.33 6.19 -7.02
N VAL A 310 20.40 5.45 -5.92
CA VAL A 310 21.65 5.04 -5.24
C VAL A 310 21.86 3.52 -5.26
N PRO A 311 23.10 3.04 -5.06
CA PRO A 311 23.40 1.62 -4.98
C PRO A 311 22.54 0.89 -3.93
N SER A 312 22.16 -0.36 -4.23
CA SER A 312 21.39 -1.22 -3.32
C SER A 312 20.00 -0.70 -2.92
N GLY A 313 19.53 0.41 -3.49
CA GLY A 313 18.23 1.00 -3.13
C GLY A 313 17.04 0.04 -3.25
N ILE A 314 16.97 -0.69 -4.36
CA ILE A 314 15.89 -1.67 -4.58
C ILE A 314 15.98 -2.85 -3.58
N ARG A 315 17.19 -3.19 -3.11
CA ARG A 315 17.36 -4.17 -2.02
C ARG A 315 16.91 -3.58 -0.68
N ALA A 316 17.20 -2.30 -0.41
CA ALA A 316 16.74 -1.62 0.80
C ALA A 316 15.21 -1.54 0.86
N VAL A 317 14.55 -1.34 -0.29
CA VAL A 317 13.08 -1.40 -0.44
C VAL A 317 12.51 -2.77 -0.03
N LEU A 318 13.17 -3.87 -0.40
CA LEU A 318 12.77 -5.19 0.10
C LEU A 318 13.08 -5.36 1.59
N ALA A 319 14.20 -4.80 2.06
CA ALA A 319 14.61 -4.88 3.45
C ALA A 319 13.61 -4.19 4.40
N GLU A 320 13.15 -2.98 4.08
CA GLU A 320 12.15 -2.28 4.91
C GLU A 320 10.80 -3.01 4.96
N ASN A 321 10.37 -3.63 3.84
CA ASN A 321 9.18 -4.48 3.86
C ASN A 321 9.38 -5.67 4.81
N LEU A 322 10.55 -6.32 4.75
CA LEU A 322 10.88 -7.44 5.64
C LEU A 322 10.94 -7.01 7.11
N ILE A 323 11.47 -5.83 7.39
CA ILE A 323 11.51 -5.26 8.75
C ILE A 323 10.09 -5.10 9.29
N ALA A 324 9.19 -4.50 8.52
CA ALA A 324 7.79 -4.34 8.91
C ALA A 324 7.10 -5.70 9.17
N ALA A 325 7.29 -6.66 8.26
CA ALA A 325 6.71 -8.01 8.40
C ALA A 325 7.26 -8.75 9.63
N MET A 326 8.56 -8.64 9.92
CA MET A 326 9.14 -9.32 11.07
C MET A 326 8.74 -8.69 12.40
N LEU A 327 8.45 -7.37 12.41
CA LEU A 327 7.81 -6.68 13.53
C LEU A 327 6.31 -6.98 13.67
N ASP A 328 5.80 -7.98 12.96
CA ASP A 328 4.41 -8.47 13.04
C ASP A 328 3.38 -7.41 12.64
N LEU A 329 3.72 -6.60 11.63
CA LEU A 329 2.79 -5.68 10.97
C LEU A 329 2.25 -6.32 9.69
N GLU A 330 1.04 -5.95 9.29
CA GLU A 330 0.59 -6.08 7.90
C GLU A 330 1.50 -5.20 7.02
N VAL A 331 1.88 -5.71 5.85
CA VAL A 331 2.72 -4.95 4.90
C VAL A 331 2.02 -4.78 3.57
N ALA A 332 1.65 -3.53 3.27
CA ALA A 332 1.26 -3.07 1.94
C ALA A 332 2.52 -2.55 1.23
N SER A 333 3.08 -3.35 0.32
CA SER A 333 4.52 -3.29 0.02
C SER A 333 4.91 -2.40 -1.17
N SER A 334 4.30 -1.22 -1.28
CA SER A 334 4.56 -0.24 -2.33
C SER A 334 4.32 -0.86 -3.72
N ASN A 335 5.34 -0.91 -4.59
CA ASN A 335 5.17 -1.21 -6.02
C ASN A 335 4.17 -0.28 -6.73
N ASP A 336 3.86 0.83 -6.10
CA ASP A 336 2.73 1.71 -6.33
C ASP A 336 3.12 3.00 -7.04
N GLN A 337 4.41 3.18 -7.32
CA GLN A 337 5.01 4.44 -7.75
C GLN A 337 6.08 4.25 -8.82
N SER A 338 6.07 5.14 -9.81
CA SER A 338 7.00 5.13 -10.92
C SER A 338 8.40 5.61 -10.52
N PHE A 339 9.45 4.96 -11.03
CA PHE A 339 10.85 5.34 -10.75
C PHE A 339 11.80 5.17 -11.94
N THR A 340 11.34 4.53 -13.01
CA THR A 340 12.17 4.12 -14.13
C THR A 340 11.38 4.13 -15.43
N HIS A 341 12.08 4.44 -16.51
CA HIS A 341 11.54 4.36 -17.87
C HIS A 341 11.71 2.96 -18.49
N SER A 342 12.28 2.00 -17.74
CA SER A 342 12.65 0.67 -18.24
C SER A 342 11.77 -0.42 -17.65
N ASP A 343 11.03 -1.14 -18.51
CA ASP A 343 10.20 -2.29 -18.10
C ASP A 343 11.00 -3.36 -17.35
N GLN A 344 12.23 -3.61 -17.77
CA GLN A 344 13.11 -4.56 -17.12
C GLN A 344 13.43 -4.16 -15.67
N ARG A 345 13.60 -2.85 -15.42
CA ARG A 345 14.01 -2.34 -14.11
C ARG A 345 12.81 -2.29 -13.15
N ARG A 346 11.64 -1.84 -13.61
CA ARG A 346 10.40 -1.86 -12.80
C ARG A 346 9.93 -3.27 -12.49
N THR A 347 10.07 -4.20 -13.44
CA THR A 347 9.78 -5.63 -13.21
C THR A 347 10.69 -6.21 -12.15
N ALA A 348 12.01 -5.98 -12.24
CA ALA A 348 12.96 -6.49 -11.25
C ALA A 348 12.69 -5.97 -9.84
N ARG A 349 12.27 -4.70 -9.71
CA ARG A 349 11.81 -4.12 -8.44
C ARG A 349 10.59 -4.86 -7.91
N THR A 350 9.55 -5.04 -8.72
CA THR A 350 8.32 -5.73 -8.29
C THR A 350 8.51 -7.19 -7.93
N MET A 351 9.41 -7.91 -8.61
CA MET A 351 9.68 -9.30 -8.31
C MET A 351 10.12 -9.53 -6.86
N MET A 352 10.68 -8.51 -6.20
CA MET A 352 11.11 -8.59 -4.80
C MET A 352 9.94 -8.86 -3.84
N GLN A 353 8.74 -8.36 -4.12
CA GLN A 353 7.54 -8.57 -3.30
C GLN A 353 6.56 -9.55 -3.96
N PHE A 354 6.49 -9.58 -5.28
CA PHE A 354 5.62 -10.50 -6.04
C PHE A 354 5.97 -11.97 -5.77
N LEU A 355 7.25 -12.33 -5.85
CA LEU A 355 7.68 -13.72 -5.71
C LEU A 355 7.40 -14.31 -4.32
N PRO A 356 7.77 -13.65 -3.19
CA PRO A 356 7.47 -14.17 -1.87
C PRO A 356 6.00 -13.97 -1.46
N GLY A 357 5.35 -12.95 -2.02
CA GLY A 357 4.06 -12.42 -1.58
C GLY A 357 4.18 -11.61 -0.29
N THR A 358 3.47 -10.49 -0.22
CA THR A 358 3.25 -9.67 0.98
C THR A 358 1.75 -9.60 1.28
N ASP A 359 1.33 -8.93 2.35
CA ASP A 359 -0.11 -8.81 2.64
C ASP A 359 -0.83 -8.09 1.49
N PHE A 360 -0.20 -7.06 0.91
CA PHE A 360 -0.53 -6.50 -0.40
C PHE A 360 0.73 -6.33 -1.24
N ILE A 361 0.84 -7.11 -2.33
CA ILE A 361 2.02 -7.13 -3.23
C ILE A 361 2.27 -5.75 -3.82
N PHE A 362 1.19 -5.11 -4.27
CA PHE A 362 1.17 -3.69 -4.50
C PHE A 362 0.27 -3.07 -3.46
N SER A 363 0.68 -1.93 -2.92
CA SER A 363 -0.19 -1.01 -2.20
C SER A 363 -0.80 0.06 -3.12
N GLY A 364 -0.77 -0.15 -4.44
CA GLY A 364 -1.22 0.85 -5.40
C GLY A 364 -0.86 0.53 -6.85
N TYR A 365 -1.18 -0.68 -7.31
CA TYR A 365 -1.15 -0.98 -8.75
C TYR A 365 -2.09 0.00 -9.46
N SER A 366 -1.68 0.69 -10.53
CA SER A 366 -2.63 1.61 -11.17
C SER A 366 -3.70 0.84 -11.92
N GLY A 367 -4.93 0.84 -11.41
CA GLY A 367 -6.10 0.26 -12.10
C GLY A 367 -6.55 1.09 -13.30
N THR A 368 -5.91 2.23 -13.53
CA THR A 368 -6.05 3.11 -14.70
C THR A 368 -4.70 3.25 -15.40
N PRO A 369 -4.64 3.69 -16.67
CA PRO A 369 -3.36 3.98 -17.31
C PRO A 369 -2.61 5.07 -16.56
N ASN A 370 -1.27 4.99 -16.52
CA ASN A 370 -0.45 5.87 -15.68
C ASN A 370 -0.60 7.36 -15.99
N TYR A 371 -1.07 7.75 -17.18
CA TYR A 371 -1.37 9.15 -17.45
C TYR A 371 -2.53 9.70 -16.59
N ASP A 372 -3.40 8.81 -16.06
CA ASP A 372 -4.52 9.11 -15.17
C ASP A 372 -4.21 8.82 -13.70
N ASN A 373 -3.03 8.26 -13.41
CA ASN A 373 -2.64 7.97 -12.05
C ASN A 373 -2.25 9.27 -11.31
N MET A 374 -3.10 9.72 -10.38
CA MET A 374 -2.93 10.98 -9.65
C MET A 374 -1.88 10.90 -8.55
N PHE A 375 -1.30 9.71 -8.31
CA PHE A 375 -0.09 9.54 -7.53
C PHE A 375 1.17 9.64 -8.40
N ALA A 376 1.11 10.34 -9.54
CA ALA A 376 2.23 10.51 -10.48
C ALA A 376 2.75 9.21 -11.13
N GLY A 377 1.84 8.25 -11.35
CA GLY A 377 2.14 6.99 -12.01
C GLY A 377 2.59 5.91 -11.03
N SER A 378 2.03 4.71 -11.18
CA SER A 378 2.44 3.50 -10.49
C SER A 378 3.53 2.73 -11.21
N ASN A 379 4.18 1.79 -10.52
CA ASN A 379 5.20 0.93 -11.11
C ASN A 379 4.62 -0.04 -12.15
N PHE A 380 3.35 -0.43 -11.99
CA PHE A 380 2.55 -1.15 -12.97
C PHE A 380 1.20 -0.45 -13.12
N ASP A 381 0.65 -0.46 -14.32
CA ASP A 381 -0.64 0.19 -14.62
C ASP A 381 -1.60 -0.70 -15.41
N ALA A 382 -2.75 -0.15 -15.79
CA ALA A 382 -3.77 -0.91 -16.51
C ALA A 382 -3.30 -1.54 -17.83
N GLU A 383 -2.24 -1.01 -18.45
CA GLU A 383 -1.67 -1.56 -19.67
C GLU A 383 -0.80 -2.81 -19.40
N ASP A 384 -0.42 -3.05 -18.14
CA ASP A 384 0.36 -4.21 -17.71
C ASP A 384 -0.48 -5.40 -17.21
N PHE A 385 -1.81 -5.31 -17.24
CA PHE A 385 -2.67 -6.35 -16.64
C PHE A 385 -2.42 -7.75 -17.23
N ASP A 386 -2.24 -7.83 -18.55
CA ASP A 386 -2.00 -9.09 -19.24
C ASP A 386 -0.63 -9.66 -18.92
N ASP A 387 0.43 -8.83 -18.95
CA ASP A 387 1.77 -9.23 -18.52
C ASP A 387 1.77 -9.73 -17.07
N TYR A 388 1.07 -9.05 -16.17
CA TYR A 388 0.96 -9.47 -14.78
C TYR A 388 0.27 -10.83 -14.61
N ASN A 389 -0.80 -11.09 -15.38
CA ASN A 389 -1.48 -12.39 -15.41
C ASN A 389 -0.59 -13.49 -16.00
N VAL A 390 0.17 -13.19 -17.06
CA VAL A 390 1.15 -14.12 -17.65
C VAL A 390 2.26 -14.44 -16.64
N LEU A 391 2.78 -13.46 -15.89
CA LEU A 391 3.80 -13.70 -14.86
C LEU A 391 3.30 -14.62 -13.74
N GLN A 392 2.05 -14.44 -13.27
CA GLN A 392 1.42 -15.34 -12.31
C GLN A 392 1.37 -16.78 -12.82
N ARG A 393 0.97 -16.95 -14.09
CA ARG A 393 0.90 -18.24 -14.77
C ARG A 393 2.27 -18.88 -14.94
N ASP A 394 3.26 -18.12 -15.42
CA ASP A 394 4.58 -18.66 -15.77
C ASP A 394 5.34 -19.12 -14.52
N LEU A 395 5.21 -18.37 -13.43
CA LEU A 395 5.95 -18.64 -12.20
C LEU A 395 5.17 -19.47 -11.19
N LYS A 396 3.89 -19.75 -11.46
CA LYS A 396 2.95 -20.35 -10.50
C LYS A 396 2.96 -19.58 -9.17
N VAL A 397 2.86 -18.26 -9.29
CA VAL A 397 2.79 -17.31 -8.18
C VAL A 397 1.42 -16.66 -8.18
N ASP A 398 0.83 -16.54 -6.99
CA ASP A 398 -0.42 -15.81 -6.84
C ASP A 398 -0.12 -14.32 -6.59
N GLY A 399 -0.35 -13.51 -7.62
CA GLY A 399 -0.20 -12.06 -7.59
C GLY A 399 -1.45 -11.33 -7.09
N GLY A 400 -2.49 -12.06 -6.67
CA GLY A 400 -3.75 -11.48 -6.20
C GLY A 400 -4.68 -10.97 -7.31
N LEU A 401 -4.31 -11.13 -8.60
CA LEU A 401 -5.14 -10.72 -9.74
C LEU A 401 -5.56 -11.91 -10.61
N ARG A 402 -6.51 -11.69 -11.51
CA ARG A 402 -6.99 -12.70 -12.45
C ARG A 402 -7.25 -12.12 -13.84
N PRO A 403 -7.20 -12.98 -14.89
CA PRO A 403 -7.73 -12.61 -16.20
C PRO A 403 -9.24 -12.37 -16.11
N VAL A 404 -9.74 -11.45 -16.92
CA VAL A 404 -11.16 -11.09 -17.03
C VAL A 404 -11.55 -11.01 -18.50
N LYS A 405 -12.83 -11.20 -18.80
CA LYS A 405 -13.35 -11.04 -20.17
C LYS A 405 -13.81 -9.62 -20.40
N GLU A 406 -13.56 -9.10 -21.60
CA GLU A 406 -13.97 -7.76 -22.02
C GLU A 406 -15.48 -7.52 -21.82
N GLU A 407 -16.32 -8.50 -22.18
CA GLU A 407 -17.78 -8.43 -22.01
C GLU A 407 -18.22 -8.27 -20.54
N GLU A 408 -17.50 -8.90 -19.61
CA GLU A 408 -17.76 -8.79 -18.18
C GLU A 408 -17.29 -7.43 -17.65
N VAL A 409 -16.12 -6.96 -18.10
CA VAL A 409 -15.57 -5.64 -17.78
C VAL A 409 -16.53 -4.53 -18.21
N ILE A 410 -16.95 -4.51 -19.48
CA ILE A 410 -17.93 -3.55 -20.02
C ILE A 410 -19.23 -3.55 -19.20
N SER A 411 -19.69 -4.74 -18.78
CA SER A 411 -20.91 -4.90 -18.00
C SER A 411 -20.79 -4.29 -16.60
N VAL A 412 -19.70 -4.58 -15.87
CA VAL A 412 -19.50 -4.04 -14.51
C VAL A 412 -19.22 -2.54 -14.52
N ARG A 413 -18.42 -2.05 -15.47
CA ARG A 413 -18.14 -0.62 -15.64
C ARG A 413 -19.41 0.18 -15.89
N ARG A 414 -20.24 -0.26 -16.85
CA ARG A 414 -21.52 0.38 -17.15
C ARG A 414 -22.47 0.34 -15.95
N LYS A 415 -22.54 -0.80 -15.24
CA LYS A 415 -23.38 -0.92 -14.05
C LYS A 415 -22.96 0.05 -12.96
N ALA A 416 -21.66 0.24 -12.74
CA ALA A 416 -21.15 1.18 -11.76
C ALA A 416 -21.44 2.63 -12.13
N ALA A 417 -21.18 3.01 -13.39
CA ALA A 417 -21.51 4.34 -13.90
C ALA A 417 -23.02 4.65 -13.76
N LYS A 418 -23.91 3.70 -14.10
CA LYS A 418 -25.36 3.85 -13.90
C LYS A 418 -25.79 3.90 -12.44
N ALA A 419 -25.12 3.16 -11.56
CA ALA A 419 -25.39 3.20 -10.12
C ALA A 419 -25.04 4.58 -9.54
N LEU A 420 -23.87 5.12 -9.91
CA LEU A 420 -23.45 6.45 -9.52
C LEU A 420 -24.37 7.54 -10.10
N GLN A 421 -24.75 7.42 -11.38
CA GLN A 421 -25.76 8.29 -12.01
C GLN A 421 -27.07 8.30 -11.20
N GLY A 422 -27.50 7.13 -10.74
CA GLY A 422 -28.64 7.00 -9.83
C GLY A 422 -28.46 7.78 -8.53
N VAL A 423 -27.32 7.62 -7.86
CA VAL A 423 -27.00 8.34 -6.62
C VAL A 423 -26.98 9.84 -6.82
N PHE A 424 -26.32 10.32 -7.87
CA PHE A 424 -26.25 11.75 -8.18
C PHE A 424 -27.64 12.35 -8.42
N ARG A 425 -28.52 11.63 -9.12
CA ARG A 425 -29.92 12.05 -9.30
C ARG A 425 -30.69 12.11 -7.97
N GLU A 426 -30.60 11.07 -7.14
CA GLU A 426 -31.36 11.01 -5.88
C GLU A 426 -30.85 11.99 -4.80
N LEU A 427 -29.60 12.45 -4.91
CA LEU A 427 -29.00 13.45 -4.04
C LEU A 427 -29.00 14.87 -4.64
N GLU A 428 -29.63 15.07 -5.80
CA GLU A 428 -29.70 16.36 -6.50
C GLU A 428 -28.32 16.96 -6.82
N LEU A 429 -27.35 16.09 -7.12
CA LEU A 429 -26.00 16.47 -7.56
C LEU A 429 -25.97 16.75 -9.08
N PRO A 430 -24.91 17.38 -9.62
CA PRO A 430 -24.82 17.74 -11.03
C PRO A 430 -24.94 16.50 -11.91
N ALA A 431 -25.85 16.55 -12.88
CA ALA A 431 -26.28 15.37 -13.62
C ALA A 431 -25.10 14.59 -14.23
N ILE A 432 -25.18 13.26 -14.17
CA ILE A 432 -24.36 12.35 -14.94
C ILE A 432 -25.21 11.92 -16.15
N THR A 433 -24.75 12.23 -17.35
CA THR A 433 -25.46 11.93 -18.60
C THR A 433 -25.31 10.47 -19.02
N ASP A 434 -26.20 9.99 -19.89
CA ASP A 434 -26.05 8.65 -20.48
C ASP A 434 -24.80 8.56 -21.38
N ASP A 435 -24.37 9.67 -21.98
CA ASP A 435 -23.14 9.74 -22.76
C ASP A 435 -21.89 9.54 -21.88
N GLU A 436 -21.86 10.12 -20.67
CA GLU A 436 -20.79 9.86 -19.69
C GLU A 436 -20.80 8.40 -19.21
N VAL A 437 -21.99 7.82 -19.00
CA VAL A 437 -22.14 6.42 -18.61
C VAL A 437 -21.59 5.49 -19.70
N GLU A 438 -21.94 5.75 -20.96
CA GLU A 438 -21.50 4.93 -22.07
C GLU A 438 -20.02 5.13 -22.36
N ALA A 439 -19.51 6.37 -22.25
CA ALA A 439 -18.08 6.65 -22.35
C ALA A 439 -17.29 5.88 -21.27
N ALA A 440 -17.69 5.97 -20.00
CA ALA A 440 -17.01 5.25 -18.92
C ALA A 440 -17.03 3.73 -19.09
N ALA A 441 -18.07 3.17 -19.72
CA ALA A 441 -18.19 1.74 -19.96
C ALA A 441 -17.11 1.19 -20.92
N TYR A 442 -16.57 2.01 -21.83
CA TYR A 442 -15.56 1.60 -22.82
C TYR A 442 -14.25 2.41 -22.76
N ALA A 443 -14.18 3.40 -21.89
CA ALA A 443 -12.99 4.23 -21.72
C ALA A 443 -11.78 3.38 -21.30
N HIS A 444 -10.61 3.72 -21.87
CA HIS A 444 -9.32 3.35 -21.31
C HIS A 444 -8.93 4.33 -20.20
N GLY A 445 -9.23 5.61 -20.39
CA GLY A 445 -9.11 6.61 -19.33
C GLY A 445 -9.76 7.95 -19.67
N SER A 446 -9.35 9.02 -19.01
CA SER A 446 -10.01 10.33 -19.01
C SER A 446 -10.00 11.05 -20.36
N LYS A 447 -9.15 10.59 -21.30
CA LYS A 447 -9.15 11.05 -22.69
C LYS A 447 -10.41 10.62 -23.45
N ASP A 448 -11.05 9.55 -23.00
CA ASP A 448 -12.28 9.02 -23.59
C ASP A 448 -13.54 9.54 -22.88
N MET A 449 -13.36 10.29 -21.78
CA MET A 449 -14.44 10.82 -20.96
C MET A 449 -14.85 12.24 -21.38
N PRO A 450 -16.16 12.51 -21.53
CA PRO A 450 -16.68 13.87 -21.69
C PRO A 450 -16.24 14.78 -20.52
N ASP A 451 -16.07 16.06 -20.82
CA ASP A 451 -15.77 17.06 -19.80
C ASP A 451 -17.01 17.35 -18.95
N ARG A 452 -16.82 17.44 -17.63
CA ARG A 452 -17.84 17.86 -16.66
C ARG A 452 -17.71 19.33 -16.30
N ASP A 453 -18.79 19.95 -15.85
CA ASP A 453 -18.75 21.30 -15.27
C ASP A 453 -18.14 21.22 -13.86
N ILE A 454 -16.83 21.40 -13.80
CA ILE A 454 -16.05 21.36 -12.55
C ILE A 454 -16.61 22.36 -11.52
N VAL A 455 -17.06 23.54 -11.93
CA VAL A 455 -17.55 24.55 -10.98
C VAL A 455 -18.86 24.09 -10.34
N ALA A 456 -19.75 23.49 -11.14
CA ALA A 456 -20.99 22.91 -10.62
C ALA A 456 -20.72 21.74 -9.67
N ASP A 457 -19.79 20.84 -10.01
CA ASP A 457 -19.38 19.73 -9.15
C ASP A 457 -18.82 20.23 -7.82
N LEU A 458 -17.89 21.18 -7.86
CA LEU A 458 -17.30 21.77 -6.66
C LEU A 458 -18.31 22.49 -5.76
N ALA A 459 -19.30 23.18 -6.34
CA ALA A 459 -20.36 23.83 -5.59
C ALA A 459 -21.31 22.81 -4.93
N ALA A 460 -21.62 21.72 -5.64
CA ALA A 460 -22.46 20.65 -5.12
C ALA A 460 -21.78 19.85 -4.01
N ILE A 461 -20.46 19.64 -4.10
CA ILE A 461 -19.69 19.00 -3.02
C ILE A 461 -19.75 19.84 -1.75
N ASP A 462 -19.53 21.16 -1.83
CA ASP A 462 -19.60 22.04 -0.67
C ASP A 462 -21.00 21.99 -0.02
N ASP A 463 -22.06 22.06 -0.84
CA ASP A 463 -23.45 21.96 -0.36
C ASP A 463 -23.74 20.58 0.28
N MET A 464 -23.31 19.49 -0.36
CA MET A 464 -23.45 18.12 0.15
C MET A 464 -22.75 17.95 1.51
N MET A 465 -21.53 18.47 1.64
CA MET A 465 -20.76 18.39 2.87
C MET A 465 -21.38 19.25 3.99
N ASN A 466 -21.89 20.45 3.66
CA ASN A 466 -22.60 21.33 4.60
C ASN A 466 -23.94 20.75 5.08
N LYS A 467 -24.64 19.99 4.22
CA LYS A 467 -25.88 19.28 4.58
C LYS A 467 -25.64 18.07 5.50
N GLY A 468 -24.39 17.69 5.75
CA GLY A 468 -24.07 16.55 6.61
C GLY A 468 -24.40 15.19 5.99
N ILE A 469 -24.38 15.11 4.65
CA ILE A 469 -24.55 13.85 3.92
C ILE A 469 -23.47 12.85 4.40
N ASN A 470 -23.89 11.59 4.56
CA ASN A 470 -23.05 10.50 5.04
C ASN A 470 -23.34 9.20 4.26
N GLY A 471 -22.60 8.14 4.54
CA GLY A 471 -22.70 6.84 3.86
C GLY A 471 -24.08 6.20 3.91
N LEU A 472 -24.89 6.46 4.95
CA LEU A 472 -26.27 5.96 5.00
C LEU A 472 -27.18 6.70 4.02
N ASP A 473 -26.89 7.97 3.71
CA ASP A 473 -27.62 8.70 2.68
C ASP A 473 -27.25 8.20 1.28
N ILE A 474 -26.01 7.78 1.06
CA ILE A 474 -25.60 7.06 -0.16
C ILE A 474 -26.33 5.72 -0.29
N VAL A 475 -26.43 4.95 0.81
CA VAL A 475 -27.22 3.70 0.85
C VAL A 475 -28.68 3.95 0.47
N LYS A 476 -29.31 4.99 1.05
CA LYS A 476 -30.70 5.36 0.72
C LYS A 476 -30.84 5.79 -0.74
N ALA A 477 -29.89 6.57 -1.27
CA ALA A 477 -29.89 7.01 -2.65
C ALA A 477 -29.80 5.82 -3.63
N LEU A 478 -28.89 4.88 -3.38
CA LEU A 478 -28.81 3.62 -4.14
C LEU A 478 -30.12 2.83 -4.10
N HIS A 479 -30.73 2.72 -2.91
CA HIS A 479 -32.00 2.01 -2.75
C HIS A 479 -33.14 2.67 -3.55
N LYS A 480 -33.29 4.01 -3.47
CA LYS A 480 -34.28 4.78 -4.23
C LYS A 480 -34.04 4.71 -5.74
N ALA A 481 -32.79 4.70 -6.16
CA ALA A 481 -32.38 4.49 -7.55
C ALA A 481 -32.55 3.03 -8.04
N SER A 482 -33.21 2.16 -7.25
CA SER A 482 -33.46 0.74 -7.57
C SER A 482 -32.22 -0.16 -7.60
N TYR A 483 -31.10 0.26 -7.00
CA TYR A 483 -29.90 -0.55 -6.79
C TYR A 483 -29.89 -1.20 -5.39
N THR A 484 -30.95 -1.93 -5.06
CA THR A 484 -31.19 -2.46 -3.70
C THR A 484 -30.07 -3.38 -3.20
N GLN A 485 -29.56 -4.28 -4.05
CA GLN A 485 -28.45 -5.17 -3.68
C GLN A 485 -27.16 -4.38 -3.41
N LEU A 486 -26.89 -3.33 -4.18
CA LEU A 486 -25.70 -2.50 -3.99
C LEU A 486 -25.81 -1.63 -2.73
N ALA A 487 -27.02 -1.14 -2.43
CA ALA A 487 -27.31 -0.47 -1.18
C ALA A 487 -27.03 -1.39 0.03
N GLU A 488 -27.43 -2.66 -0.04
CA GLU A 488 -27.10 -3.66 0.97
C GLU A 488 -25.59 -3.91 1.08
N ASN A 489 -24.88 -3.99 -0.04
CA ASN A 489 -23.43 -4.16 -0.06
C ASN A 489 -22.73 -3.00 0.67
N LEU A 490 -23.06 -1.75 0.33
CA LEU A 490 -22.51 -0.56 0.99
C LEU A 490 -22.83 -0.57 2.50
N LEU A 491 -24.06 -0.95 2.88
CA LEU A 491 -24.45 -1.05 4.28
C LEU A 491 -23.62 -2.12 5.02
N ASN A 492 -23.31 -3.25 4.37
CA ASN A 492 -22.46 -4.28 4.94
C ASN A 492 -21.00 -3.84 5.09
N MET A 493 -20.49 -2.97 4.22
CA MET A 493 -19.19 -2.31 4.42
C MET A 493 -19.20 -1.39 5.65
N LEU A 494 -20.25 -0.56 5.81
CA LEU A 494 -20.39 0.29 6.99
C LEU A 494 -20.54 -0.53 8.29
N LYS A 495 -21.18 -1.71 8.22
CA LYS A 495 -21.33 -2.61 9.38
C LYS A 495 -20.02 -3.23 9.86
N GLN A 496 -18.96 -3.27 9.04
CA GLN A 496 -17.63 -3.73 9.49
C GLN A 496 -17.11 -2.89 10.66
N ARG A 497 -17.51 -1.61 10.71
CA ARG A 497 -17.16 -0.68 11.77
C ARG A 497 -17.79 -1.02 13.12
N ILE A 498 -18.86 -1.81 13.10
CA ILE A 498 -19.56 -2.23 14.32
C ILE A 498 -18.92 -3.49 14.89
N SER A 499 -18.52 -4.46 14.05
CA SER A 499 -17.89 -5.67 14.54
C SER A 499 -16.43 -5.44 14.94
N GLY A 500 -15.72 -4.56 14.22
CA GLY A 500 -14.30 -4.29 14.46
C GLY A 500 -13.37 -5.41 14.00
N ASP A 501 -13.90 -6.48 13.38
CA ASP A 501 -13.10 -7.65 12.98
C ASP A 501 -12.02 -7.28 11.97
N TYR A 502 -12.33 -6.36 11.04
CA TYR A 502 -11.39 -5.91 10.02
C TYR A 502 -10.36 -4.88 10.51
N LEU A 503 -10.36 -4.54 11.81
CA LEU A 503 -9.31 -3.74 12.43
C LEU A 503 -8.03 -4.54 12.69
N HIS A 504 -8.12 -5.87 12.61
CA HIS A 504 -6.98 -6.75 12.86
C HIS A 504 -5.98 -6.76 11.69
N THR A 505 -4.75 -7.13 12.03
CA THR A 505 -3.61 -7.26 11.11
C THR A 505 -3.99 -7.97 9.82
N ALA A 506 -3.73 -7.34 8.68
CA ALA A 506 -3.88 -7.92 7.35
C ALA A 506 -5.32 -8.25 6.94
N ALA A 507 -6.30 -7.65 7.59
CA ALA A 507 -7.71 -7.89 7.31
C ALA A 507 -8.17 -7.34 5.96
N ILE A 508 -8.74 -8.22 5.15
CA ILE A 508 -9.58 -7.91 3.99
C ILE A 508 -10.92 -8.62 4.12
N LEU A 509 -11.85 -8.43 3.19
CA LEU A 509 -13.14 -9.13 3.17
C LEU A 509 -13.23 -10.07 1.97
N ASP A 510 -13.86 -11.22 2.18
CA ASP A 510 -14.35 -12.04 1.07
C ASP A 510 -15.64 -11.46 0.48
N LYS A 511 -16.16 -12.13 -0.55
CA LYS A 511 -17.40 -11.71 -1.22
C LYS A 511 -18.60 -11.72 -0.25
N ASP A 512 -18.61 -12.53 0.79
CA ASP A 512 -19.73 -12.62 1.73
C ASP A 512 -19.53 -11.71 2.95
N PHE A 513 -18.59 -10.76 2.86
CA PHE A 513 -18.19 -9.81 3.90
C PHE A 513 -17.60 -10.48 5.15
N ASN A 514 -17.12 -11.72 5.03
CA ASN A 514 -16.36 -12.35 6.10
C ASN A 514 -14.93 -11.80 6.10
N VAL A 515 -14.44 -11.45 7.28
CA VAL A 515 -13.06 -10.98 7.43
C VAL A 515 -12.09 -12.12 7.20
N MET A 516 -11.06 -11.86 6.39
CA MET A 516 -9.89 -12.69 6.20
C MET A 516 -8.66 -11.90 6.63
N SER A 517 -8.07 -12.24 7.78
CA SER A 517 -6.95 -11.51 8.38
C SER A 517 -5.82 -12.45 8.82
N ALA A 518 -4.73 -11.90 9.35
CA ALA A 518 -3.67 -12.71 9.95
C ALA A 518 -4.12 -13.50 11.20
N VAL A 519 -5.28 -13.16 11.78
CA VAL A 519 -5.82 -13.85 12.96
C VAL A 519 -6.43 -15.19 12.58
N ASN A 520 -7.30 -15.22 11.57
CA ASN A 520 -8.00 -16.44 11.14
C ASN A 520 -7.37 -17.11 9.92
N MET A 521 -6.52 -16.41 9.18
CA MET A 521 -5.70 -16.93 8.09
C MET A 521 -4.22 -16.66 8.34
N LYS A 522 -3.74 -17.10 9.50
CA LYS A 522 -2.34 -16.94 9.91
C LYS A 522 -1.39 -17.64 8.95
N ASN A 523 -0.30 -16.97 8.57
CA ASN A 523 0.78 -17.59 7.82
C ASN A 523 1.52 -18.63 8.68
N ASP A 524 1.69 -19.84 8.12
CA ASP A 524 2.21 -21.02 8.80
C ASP A 524 3.41 -21.65 8.05
N TYR A 525 4.17 -20.82 7.34
CA TYR A 525 5.32 -21.27 6.57
C TYR A 525 6.45 -21.85 7.44
N MET A 526 6.85 -23.07 7.12
CA MET A 526 7.95 -23.86 7.68
C MET A 526 8.73 -24.59 6.56
N GLY A 527 8.80 -24.00 5.36
CA GLY A 527 9.47 -24.57 4.19
C GLY A 527 8.56 -25.33 3.21
N PRO A 528 9.15 -26.08 2.25
CA PRO A 528 8.40 -26.87 1.27
C PRO A 528 7.33 -27.78 1.90
N GLY A 529 6.14 -27.83 1.30
CA GLY A 529 5.00 -28.61 1.81
C GLY A 529 4.14 -27.88 2.86
N THR A 530 4.54 -26.70 3.29
CA THR A 530 3.79 -25.85 4.25
C THR A 530 3.53 -24.45 3.66
N GLY A 531 2.88 -23.58 4.43
CA GLY A 531 2.57 -22.21 4.02
C GLY A 531 1.47 -22.12 2.96
N TYR A 532 1.33 -20.95 2.36
CA TYR A 532 0.44 -20.75 1.22
C TYR A 532 0.97 -21.43 -0.04
N ARG A 533 0.07 -22.10 -0.77
CA ARG A 533 0.35 -22.80 -2.02
C ARG A 533 -0.81 -22.59 -2.98
N VAL A 534 -0.54 -21.93 -4.10
CA VAL A 534 -1.55 -21.79 -5.15
C VAL A 534 -1.89 -23.17 -5.74
N SER A 535 -3.16 -23.54 -5.64
CA SER A 535 -3.67 -24.86 -6.01
C SER A 535 -5.17 -24.81 -6.27
N GLY A 536 -5.75 -25.92 -6.74
CA GLY A 536 -7.19 -26.04 -6.95
C GLY A 536 -7.73 -25.00 -7.93
N GLU A 537 -8.88 -24.42 -7.59
CA GLU A 537 -9.62 -23.44 -8.40
C GLU A 537 -8.79 -22.20 -8.72
N ARG A 538 -8.11 -21.61 -7.72
CA ARG A 538 -7.27 -20.42 -7.93
C ARG A 538 -6.16 -20.66 -8.96
N TRP A 539 -5.58 -21.85 -8.98
CA TRP A 539 -4.58 -22.19 -10.01
C TRP A 539 -5.19 -22.40 -11.40
N GLN A 540 -6.45 -22.84 -11.50
CA GLN A 540 -7.11 -22.89 -12.81
C GLN A 540 -7.38 -21.48 -13.33
N GLU A 541 -7.93 -20.60 -12.48
CA GLU A 541 -8.20 -19.20 -12.80
C GLU A 541 -6.94 -18.47 -13.32
N ILE A 542 -5.79 -18.64 -12.65
CA ILE A 542 -4.52 -18.04 -13.09
C ILE A 542 -4.06 -18.57 -14.47
N LYS A 543 -4.36 -19.83 -14.80
CA LYS A 543 -3.95 -20.40 -16.10
C LYS A 543 -4.86 -19.96 -17.24
N GLU A 544 -6.11 -19.58 -16.97
CA GLU A 544 -7.15 -19.22 -17.94
C GLU A 544 -6.97 -17.80 -18.50
N ILE A 545 -5.75 -17.46 -18.92
CA ILE A 545 -5.44 -16.19 -19.59
C ILE A 545 -6.10 -16.10 -20.98
N PRO A 546 -6.38 -14.90 -21.50
CA PRO A 546 -6.90 -14.74 -22.86
C PRO A 546 -5.87 -15.17 -23.92
N HIS A 547 -6.34 -15.37 -25.16
CA HIS A 547 -5.51 -15.69 -26.33
C HIS A 547 -4.69 -17.00 -26.25
N ILE A 548 -5.06 -17.93 -25.36
CA ILE A 548 -4.49 -19.28 -25.36
C ILE A 548 -4.88 -19.98 -26.66
N ILE A 549 -3.88 -20.48 -27.37
CA ILE A 549 -4.09 -21.31 -28.55
C ILE A 549 -4.67 -22.66 -28.10
N ASN A 550 -5.87 -22.98 -28.59
CA ASN A 550 -6.44 -24.31 -28.44
C ASN A 550 -5.78 -25.26 -29.45
N LEU A 551 -5.16 -26.33 -28.95
CA LEU A 551 -4.42 -27.28 -29.78
C LEU A 551 -5.32 -28.04 -30.77
N ASP A 552 -6.61 -28.18 -30.46
CA ASP A 552 -7.58 -28.83 -31.35
C ASP A 552 -7.99 -27.93 -32.55
N ASP A 553 -7.68 -26.63 -32.48
CA ASP A 553 -7.95 -25.65 -33.54
C ASP A 553 -6.71 -25.39 -34.45
N LEU A 554 -5.59 -26.08 -34.18
CA LEU A 554 -4.36 -26.06 -34.99
C LEU A 554 -4.35 -27.21 -36.01
#